data_AF-F8WK82-F1
#
_entry.id   AF-F8WK82-F1
#
_cell.length_a   1.000
_cell.length_b   1.000
_cell.length_c   1.000
_cell.angle_alpha   90.00
_cell.angle_beta   90.00
_cell.angle_gamma   90.00
#
_symmetry.space_group_name_H-M   'P 1'
#
loop_
_entity.id
_entity.type
_entity.pdbx_description
1 polymer ?
#
loop_
_entity_poly.entity_id
_entity_poly.type
_entity_poly.pdbx_seq_one_letter_code
_entity_poly.pdbx_strand_id
1 'polypeptide(L)'
;MVNKLNKDTIFERKQCKLTKNDGWSKENPPTTKEGKITFTDLGGYINITDRFQDPTSGKERLILENEYGNTVIRDADILTPMKLPSLMGYGFTINTRYIHELCYALQLMRESLPMATLYSGSGVINTKDGLVINTNYIEYHPSIPQNTQILCDGKYDLEPKGSYAQWLLMYDAEVKGHLMLEMAVTMGVSALVTSYLNKIDLIEFGGTIYSLTGSQ
;
A
#
# COMPACT_ATOMS: atom_id res chain seq x y z
N MET A 1 8.27 -33.42 -17.50
CA MET A 1 6.93 -32.83 -17.37
C MET A 1 7.13 -31.38 -16.96
N VAL A 2 6.62 -30.44 -17.77
CA VAL A 2 6.81 -29.01 -17.58
C VAL A 2 5.99 -28.57 -16.36
N ASN A 3 6.65 -28.17 -15.28
CA ASN A 3 6.03 -27.46 -14.16
C ASN A 3 5.39 -26.20 -14.72
N LYS A 4 4.07 -26.23 -14.91
CA LYS A 4 3.28 -25.00 -15.03
C LYS A 4 3.49 -24.25 -13.71
N LEU A 5 4.27 -23.18 -13.73
CA LEU A 5 4.16 -22.16 -12.68
C LEU A 5 2.69 -21.75 -12.64
N ASN A 6 1.99 -22.11 -11.57
CA ASN A 6 0.61 -21.69 -11.34
C ASN A 6 0.61 -20.16 -11.27
N LYS A 7 -0.03 -19.52 -12.26
CA LYS A 7 -0.20 -18.06 -12.37
C LYS A 7 -0.87 -17.40 -11.16
N ASP A 8 -1.42 -18.20 -10.25
CA ASP A 8 -2.15 -17.75 -9.06
C ASP A 8 -1.34 -17.86 -7.75
N THR A 9 -0.05 -18.21 -7.82
CA THR A 9 0.83 -18.28 -6.63
C THR A 9 1.34 -16.90 -6.25
N ILE A 10 1.04 -16.47 -5.03
CA ILE A 10 1.43 -15.14 -4.51
C ILE A 10 2.71 -15.25 -3.69
N PHE A 11 2.83 -16.33 -2.92
CA PHE A 11 4.01 -16.57 -2.08
C PHE A 11 4.28 -18.05 -1.98
N GLU A 12 5.56 -18.41 -2.04
CA GLU A 12 6.02 -19.77 -1.83
C GLU A 12 7.39 -19.73 -1.14
N ARG A 13 7.46 -20.27 0.07
CA ARG A 13 8.71 -20.38 0.83
C ARG A 13 8.67 -21.60 1.72
N LYS A 14 9.74 -22.40 1.64
CA LYS A 14 9.80 -23.73 2.29
C LYS A 14 8.61 -24.58 1.82
N GLN A 15 7.84 -25.15 2.74
CA GLN A 15 6.65 -25.96 2.46
C GLN A 15 5.36 -25.14 2.45
N CYS A 16 5.42 -23.82 2.68
CA CYS A 16 4.24 -22.98 2.81
C CYS A 16 3.98 -22.22 1.52
N LYS A 17 2.71 -22.20 1.10
CA LYS A 17 2.27 -21.57 -0.14
C LYS A 17 0.99 -20.78 0.06
N LEU A 18 0.94 -19.57 -0.48
CA LEU A 18 -0.27 -18.77 -0.63
C LEU A 18 -0.66 -18.73 -2.10
N THR A 19 -1.92 -19.05 -2.39
CA THR A 19 -2.54 -18.85 -3.70
C THR A 19 -3.76 -17.96 -3.60
N LYS A 20 -4.11 -17.29 -4.70
CA LYS A 20 -5.26 -16.37 -4.73
C LYS A 20 -6.60 -17.07 -4.44
N ASN A 21 -6.76 -18.32 -4.92
CA ASN A 21 -8.04 -19.03 -4.85
C ASN A 21 -8.14 -19.97 -3.64
N ASP A 22 -7.05 -20.65 -3.27
CA ASP A 22 -7.08 -21.71 -2.26
C ASP A 22 -6.53 -21.26 -0.89
N GLY A 23 -6.06 -20.00 -0.79
CA GLY A 23 -5.49 -19.48 0.46
C GLY A 23 -4.15 -20.12 0.81
N TRP A 24 -3.92 -20.30 2.12
CA TRP A 24 -2.68 -20.83 2.68
C TRP A 24 -2.71 -22.35 2.75
N SER A 25 -1.67 -22.98 2.21
CA SER A 25 -1.46 -24.42 2.29
C SER A 25 -0.03 -24.78 2.68
N LYS A 26 0.12 -25.96 3.27
CA LYS A 26 1.41 -26.58 3.55
C LYS A 26 1.57 -27.87 2.75
N GLU A 27 2.64 -27.96 1.99
CA GLU A 27 3.05 -29.18 1.32
C GLU A 27 3.68 -30.15 2.30
N ASN A 28 3.14 -31.36 2.39
CA ASN A 28 3.71 -32.44 3.20
C ASN A 28 4.43 -33.43 2.29
N PRO A 29 5.69 -33.78 2.62
CA PRO A 29 6.43 -34.77 1.87
C PRO A 29 5.74 -36.14 1.96
N PRO A 30 5.89 -36.99 0.93
CA PRO A 30 5.30 -38.31 0.93
C PRO A 30 5.87 -39.17 2.06
N THR A 31 4.99 -39.84 2.79
CA THR A 31 5.36 -40.71 3.92
C THR A 31 5.90 -42.07 3.49
N THR A 32 5.75 -42.42 2.21
CA THR A 32 6.25 -43.67 1.61
C THR A 32 6.94 -43.39 0.27
N LYS A 33 7.79 -44.31 -0.20
CA LYS A 33 8.54 -44.16 -1.47
C LYS A 33 7.65 -44.06 -2.72
N GLU A 34 6.39 -44.50 -2.63
CA GLU A 34 5.36 -44.37 -3.67
C GLU A 34 4.27 -43.34 -3.29
N GLY A 35 4.45 -42.64 -2.18
CA GLY A 35 3.47 -41.70 -1.65
C GLY A 35 3.32 -40.49 -2.56
N LYS A 36 2.09 -39.98 -2.64
CA LYS A 36 1.82 -38.69 -3.28
C LYS A 36 2.11 -37.55 -2.29
N ILE A 37 2.57 -36.43 -2.82
CA ILE A 37 2.60 -35.15 -2.09
C ILE A 37 1.16 -34.82 -1.69
N THR A 38 0.97 -34.41 -0.43
CA THR A 38 -0.33 -33.98 0.10
C THR A 38 -0.24 -32.54 0.59
N PHE A 39 -1.37 -31.84 0.58
CA PHE A 39 -1.45 -30.46 1.03
C PHE A 39 -2.38 -30.36 2.24
N THR A 40 -1.92 -29.67 3.28
CA THR A 40 -2.74 -29.28 4.43
C THR A 40 -3.26 -27.87 4.20
N ASP A 41 -4.58 -27.67 4.29
CA ASP A 41 -5.21 -26.35 4.33
C ASP A 41 -4.95 -25.67 5.67
N LEU A 42 -4.23 -24.55 5.63
CA LEU A 42 -3.86 -23.74 6.79
C LEU A 42 -4.82 -22.58 7.05
N GLY A 43 -5.66 -22.20 6.09
CA GLY A 43 -6.53 -21.02 6.19
C GLY A 43 -6.75 -20.33 4.85
N GLY A 44 -7.61 -19.31 4.85
CA GLY A 44 -7.95 -18.55 3.64
C GLY A 44 -6.87 -17.56 3.22
N TYR A 45 -7.24 -16.66 2.32
CA TYR A 45 -6.35 -15.63 1.81
C TYR A 45 -5.99 -14.61 2.91
N ILE A 46 -4.71 -14.59 3.28
CA ILE A 46 -4.13 -13.59 4.18
C ILE A 46 -2.80 -13.16 3.58
N ASN A 47 -2.78 -12.03 2.90
CA ASN A 47 -1.57 -11.48 2.28
C ASN A 47 -1.01 -10.36 3.17
N ILE A 48 0.30 -10.39 3.44
CA ILE A 48 1.00 -9.26 4.06
C ILE A 48 1.59 -8.47 2.90
N THR A 49 1.08 -7.27 2.64
CA THR A 49 1.55 -6.44 1.52
C THR A 49 2.79 -5.65 1.92
N ASP A 50 2.81 -5.16 3.16
CA ASP A 50 3.85 -4.26 3.65
C ASP A 50 4.10 -4.48 5.14
N ARG A 51 5.33 -4.15 5.57
CA ARG A 51 5.72 -4.03 6.96
C ARG A 51 6.49 -2.74 7.18
N PHE A 52 6.23 -2.05 8.28
CA PHE A 52 6.89 -0.79 8.60
C PHE A 52 7.02 -0.62 10.11
N GLN A 53 7.91 0.26 10.53
CA GLN A 53 8.03 0.65 11.92
C GLN A 53 7.24 1.93 12.15
N ASP A 54 6.33 1.93 13.13
CA ASP A 54 5.63 3.12 13.57
C ASP A 54 6.63 4.07 14.25
N PRO A 55 6.87 5.28 13.73
CA PRO A 55 7.91 6.18 14.25
C PRO A 55 7.60 6.67 15.67
N THR A 56 6.31 6.71 16.06
CA THR A 56 5.89 7.17 17.39
C THR A 56 6.07 6.09 18.46
N SER A 57 5.61 4.87 18.21
CA SER A 57 5.69 3.77 19.20
C SER A 57 6.92 2.88 19.07
N GLY A 58 7.64 2.97 17.95
CA GLY A 58 8.76 2.07 17.60
C GLY A 58 8.32 0.63 17.30
N LYS A 59 7.02 0.33 17.33
CA LYS A 59 6.49 -1.00 17.04
C LYS A 59 6.46 -1.26 15.55
N GLU A 60 6.71 -2.50 15.18
CA GLU A 60 6.46 -2.94 13.82
C GLU A 60 4.96 -3.15 13.58
N ARG A 61 4.48 -2.66 12.43
CA ARG A 61 3.13 -2.83 11.94
C ARG A 61 3.14 -3.47 10.55
N LEU A 62 2.03 -4.12 10.23
CA LEU A 62 1.80 -4.86 9.01
C LEU A 62 0.52 -4.35 8.33
N ILE A 63 0.55 -4.28 7.00
CA ILE A 63 -0.65 -4.12 6.19
C ILE A 63 -1.07 -5.52 5.71
N LEU A 64 -2.28 -5.90 6.08
CA LEU A 64 -2.87 -7.21 5.79
C LEU A 64 -4.03 -7.04 4.82
N GLU A 65 -4.06 -7.82 3.76
CA GLU A 65 -5.12 -7.82 2.74
C GLU A 65 -5.84 -9.18 2.70
N ASN A 66 -7.18 -9.15 2.64
CA ASN A 66 -8.02 -10.34 2.51
C ASN A 66 -8.41 -10.62 1.03
N GLU A 67 -9.15 -11.72 0.79
CA GLU A 67 -9.56 -12.12 -0.57
C GLU A 67 -10.43 -11.09 -1.31
N TYR A 68 -11.07 -10.17 -0.58
CA TYR A 68 -11.94 -9.12 -1.12
C TYR A 68 -11.19 -7.81 -1.42
N GLY A 69 -9.88 -7.76 -1.14
CA GLY A 69 -9.07 -6.55 -1.27
C GLY A 69 -9.19 -5.57 -0.09
N ASN A 70 -9.86 -5.96 1.01
CA ASN A 70 -9.92 -5.12 2.19
C ASN A 70 -8.59 -5.17 2.93
N THR A 71 -8.05 -4.00 3.26
CA THR A 71 -6.79 -3.86 3.99
C THR A 71 -7.01 -3.47 5.45
N VAL A 72 -6.18 -4.02 6.35
CA VAL A 72 -6.14 -3.63 7.76
C VAL A 72 -4.70 -3.46 8.24
N ILE A 73 -4.47 -2.44 9.05
CA ILE A 73 -3.17 -2.17 9.67
C ILE A 73 -3.14 -2.71 11.09
N ARG A 74 -2.19 -3.58 11.43
CA ARG A 74 -2.05 -4.18 12.77
C ARG A 74 -0.61 -4.19 13.25
N ASP A 75 -0.41 -4.16 14.56
CA ASP A 75 0.89 -4.45 15.17
C ASP A 75 1.33 -5.88 14.78
N ALA A 76 2.62 -6.11 14.57
CA ALA A 76 3.17 -7.38 14.10
C ALA A 76 2.89 -8.57 15.04
N ASP A 77 2.53 -8.31 16.30
CA ASP A 77 2.12 -9.34 17.26
C ASP A 77 0.78 -10.01 16.91
N ILE A 78 0.04 -9.49 15.92
CA ILE A 78 -1.12 -10.14 15.30
C ILE A 78 -0.78 -11.53 14.74
N LEU A 79 0.49 -11.77 14.37
CA LEU A 79 0.96 -13.04 13.84
C LEU A 79 1.18 -14.12 14.93
N THR A 80 0.80 -13.85 16.17
CA THR A 80 0.84 -14.84 17.26
C THR A 80 -0.43 -15.71 17.29
N PRO A 81 -0.36 -16.98 17.74
CA PRO A 81 -1.53 -17.86 17.80
C PRO A 81 -2.69 -17.31 18.64
N MET A 82 -2.38 -16.47 19.63
CA MET A 82 -3.38 -15.84 20.50
C MET A 82 -4.15 -14.73 19.79
N LYS A 83 -3.48 -13.95 18.94
CA LYS A 83 -4.07 -12.76 18.31
C LYS A 83 -4.56 -13.00 16.90
N LEU A 84 -3.95 -13.93 16.16
CA LEU A 84 -4.28 -14.19 14.76
C LEU A 84 -5.78 -14.45 14.53
N PRO A 85 -6.50 -15.25 15.36
CA PRO A 85 -7.94 -15.47 15.21
C PRO A 85 -8.79 -14.18 15.22
N SER A 86 -8.31 -13.09 15.83
CA SER A 86 -9.04 -11.82 15.83
C SER A 86 -9.19 -11.20 14.43
N LEU A 87 -8.39 -11.64 13.45
CA LEU A 87 -8.55 -11.22 12.06
C LEU A 87 -9.87 -11.69 11.44
N MET A 88 -10.53 -12.72 11.98
CA MET A 88 -11.87 -13.13 11.52
C MET A 88 -12.89 -12.00 11.60
N GLY A 89 -12.75 -11.08 12.57
CA GLY A 89 -13.61 -9.89 12.69
C GLY A 89 -13.46 -8.88 11.53
N TYR A 90 -12.39 -9.01 10.75
CA TYR A 90 -12.12 -8.19 9.55
C TYR A 90 -12.35 -8.96 8.25
N GLY A 91 -13.01 -10.13 8.31
CA GLY A 91 -13.36 -10.94 7.15
C GLY A 91 -12.26 -11.88 6.66
N PHE A 92 -11.24 -12.18 7.47
CA PHE A 92 -10.22 -13.18 7.14
C PHE A 92 -10.65 -14.58 7.57
N THR A 93 -10.44 -15.58 6.72
CA THR A 93 -10.72 -16.98 7.04
C THR A 93 -9.48 -17.64 7.66
N ILE A 94 -9.60 -18.18 8.88
CA ILE A 94 -8.50 -18.79 9.62
C ILE A 94 -8.86 -20.21 10.03
N ASN A 95 -7.99 -21.17 9.71
CA ASN A 95 -8.11 -22.53 10.22
C ASN A 95 -7.40 -22.64 11.59
N THR A 96 -8.19 -22.60 12.66
CA THR A 96 -7.65 -22.64 14.04
C THR A 96 -6.98 -23.97 14.39
N ARG A 97 -7.27 -25.05 13.65
CA ARG A 97 -6.63 -26.36 13.86
C ARG A 97 -5.12 -26.33 13.57
N TYR A 98 -4.70 -25.51 12.60
CA TYR A 98 -3.30 -25.40 12.14
C TYR A 98 -2.76 -23.99 12.39
N ILE A 99 -3.22 -23.35 13.47
CA ILE A 99 -2.90 -21.95 13.77
C ILE A 99 -1.40 -21.71 13.90
N HIS A 100 -0.65 -22.66 14.47
CA HIS A 100 0.79 -22.54 14.65
C HIS A 100 1.53 -22.59 13.31
N GLU A 101 1.13 -23.48 12.40
CA GLU A 101 1.69 -23.54 11.05
C GLU A 101 1.34 -22.29 10.24
N LEU A 102 0.10 -21.79 10.34
CA LEU A 102 -0.33 -20.56 9.68
C LEU A 102 0.46 -19.35 10.20
N CYS A 103 0.59 -19.20 11.51
CA CYS A 103 1.41 -18.15 12.13
C CYS A 103 2.87 -18.19 11.64
N TYR A 104 3.43 -19.40 11.49
CA TYR A 104 4.78 -19.56 10.98
C TYR A 104 4.88 -19.16 9.49
N ALA A 105 3.93 -19.58 8.67
CA ALA A 105 3.86 -19.24 7.26
C ALA A 105 3.77 -17.70 7.04
N LEU A 106 2.93 -17.03 7.82
CA LEU A 106 2.81 -15.56 7.78
C LEU A 106 4.08 -14.85 8.24
N GLN A 107 4.78 -15.38 9.24
CA GLN A 107 6.09 -14.84 9.64
C GLN A 107 7.14 -15.01 8.54
N LEU A 108 7.14 -16.12 7.82
CA LEU A 108 8.04 -16.33 6.66
C LEU A 108 7.76 -15.34 5.53
N MET A 109 6.49 -15.00 5.30
CA MET A 109 6.08 -13.95 4.35
C MET A 109 6.55 -12.57 4.82
N ARG A 110 6.28 -12.19 6.08
CA ARG A 110 6.77 -10.95 6.68
C ARG A 110 8.28 -10.79 6.54
N GLU A 111 9.05 -11.86 6.78
CA GLU A 111 10.51 -11.83 6.63
C GLU A 111 10.99 -11.60 5.19
N SER A 112 10.18 -11.98 4.20
CA SER A 112 10.52 -11.78 2.79
C SER A 112 10.28 -10.35 2.30
N LEU A 113 9.51 -9.56 3.05
CA LEU A 113 9.19 -8.17 2.70
C LEU A 113 10.29 -7.22 3.19
N PRO A 114 10.65 -6.20 2.40
CA PRO A 114 11.48 -5.10 2.89
C PRO A 114 10.77 -4.33 4.02
N MET A 115 11.55 -3.71 4.90
CA MET A 115 11.02 -2.80 5.90
C MET A 115 10.73 -1.45 5.25
N ALA A 116 9.45 -1.11 5.09
CA ALA A 116 9.02 0.17 4.58
C ALA A 116 9.22 1.28 5.62
N THR A 117 9.44 2.50 5.14
CA THR A 117 9.49 3.70 5.98
C THR A 117 8.19 4.48 5.81
N LEU A 118 7.51 4.76 6.93
CA LEU A 118 6.27 5.52 6.95
C LEU A 118 6.54 7.02 7.05
N TYR A 119 5.95 7.79 6.15
CA TYR A 119 5.93 9.26 6.19
C TYR A 119 4.49 9.75 6.28
N SER A 120 4.27 10.84 7.02
CA SER A 120 2.94 11.44 7.15
C SER A 120 2.85 12.72 6.34
N GLY A 121 1.75 12.90 5.62
CA GLY A 121 1.47 14.11 4.85
C GLY A 121 0.98 13.84 3.43
N SER A 122 0.55 14.91 2.76
CA SER A 122 0.15 14.91 1.35
C SER A 122 0.93 16.00 0.60
N GLY A 123 1.09 15.86 -0.71
CA GLY A 123 1.94 16.74 -1.53
C GLY A 123 3.38 16.23 -1.60
N VAL A 124 4.35 17.15 -1.59
CA VAL A 124 5.77 16.80 -1.73
C VAL A 124 6.38 16.44 -0.38
N ILE A 125 6.80 15.19 -0.23
CA ILE A 125 7.37 14.65 0.99
C ILE A 125 8.86 14.40 0.79
N ASN A 126 9.68 14.92 1.71
CA ASN A 126 11.09 14.61 1.75
C ASN A 126 11.32 13.32 2.51
N THR A 127 11.94 12.36 1.85
CA THR A 127 12.29 11.06 2.44
C THR A 127 13.80 10.94 2.51
N LYS A 128 14.29 9.97 3.29
CA LYS A 128 15.73 9.68 3.36
C LYS A 128 16.34 9.30 2.01
N ASP A 129 15.53 8.78 1.09
CA ASP A 129 15.97 8.24 -0.20
C ASP A 129 15.70 9.22 -1.38
N GLY A 130 14.99 10.32 -1.13
CA GLY A 130 14.63 11.31 -2.14
C GLY A 130 13.23 11.90 -1.94
N LEU A 131 12.75 12.63 -2.94
CA LEU A 131 11.42 13.24 -2.91
C LEU A 131 10.36 12.27 -3.43
N VAL A 132 9.21 12.25 -2.77
CA VAL A 132 8.01 11.59 -3.29
C VAL A 132 6.84 12.58 -3.33
N ILE A 133 5.90 12.35 -4.24
CA ILE A 133 4.65 13.10 -4.30
C ILE A 133 3.54 12.16 -3.83
N ASN A 134 2.96 12.45 -2.67
CA ASN A 134 1.83 11.71 -2.12
C ASN A 134 0.51 12.43 -2.42
N THR A 135 -0.27 11.87 -3.34
CA THR A 135 -1.65 12.33 -3.61
C THR A 135 -2.64 11.26 -3.20
N ASN A 136 -3.33 10.64 -4.16
CA ASN A 136 -4.05 9.37 -3.97
C ASN A 136 -3.12 8.15 -4.13
N TYR A 137 -2.06 8.33 -4.91
CA TYR A 137 -0.98 7.37 -5.11
C TYR A 137 0.36 8.06 -4.86
N ILE A 138 1.37 7.26 -4.57
CA ILE A 138 2.74 7.72 -4.32
C ILE A 138 3.49 7.70 -5.65
N GLU A 139 3.91 8.87 -6.10
CA GLU A 139 4.82 9.02 -7.23
C GLU A 139 6.26 9.18 -6.72
N TYR A 140 7.14 8.32 -7.21
CA TYR A 140 8.53 8.27 -6.80
C TYR A 140 9.38 9.15 -7.72
N HIS A 141 10.25 9.99 -7.14
CA HIS A 141 11.25 10.66 -7.95
C HIS A 141 12.20 9.62 -8.58
N PRO A 142 12.62 9.77 -9.85
CA PRO A 142 13.45 8.77 -10.55
C PRO A 142 14.80 8.44 -9.88
N SER A 143 15.26 9.28 -8.95
CA SER A 143 16.49 9.02 -8.18
C SER A 143 16.32 7.98 -7.07
N ILE A 144 15.08 7.65 -6.67
CA ILE A 144 14.82 6.70 -5.60
C ILE A 144 15.06 5.28 -6.13
N PRO A 145 15.81 4.43 -5.41
CA PRO A 145 16.01 3.03 -5.79
C PRO A 145 14.68 2.28 -5.93
N GLN A 146 14.56 1.46 -6.98
CA GLN A 146 13.32 0.70 -7.26
C GLN A 146 12.93 -0.29 -6.16
N ASN A 147 13.86 -0.68 -5.30
CA ASN A 147 13.62 -1.59 -4.18
C ASN A 147 13.24 -0.87 -2.87
N THR A 148 13.14 0.45 -2.87
CA THR A 148 12.73 1.22 -1.70
C THR A 148 11.22 1.18 -1.54
N GLN A 149 10.75 0.73 -0.38
CA GLN A 149 9.33 0.70 -0.03
C GLN A 149 9.00 1.90 0.86
N ILE A 150 8.20 2.83 0.34
CA ILE A 150 7.78 4.05 1.03
C ILE A 150 6.28 3.99 1.22
N LEU A 151 5.84 4.15 2.47
CA LEU A 151 4.43 4.30 2.80
C LEU A 151 4.16 5.75 3.16
N CYS A 152 3.04 6.27 2.69
CA CYS A 152 2.60 7.61 3.04
C CYS A 152 1.18 7.56 3.62
N ASP A 153 1.00 8.22 4.77
CA ASP A 153 -0.33 8.42 5.37
C ASP A 153 -0.86 9.80 4.94
N GLY A 154 -1.82 9.79 4.01
CA GLY A 154 -2.46 10.97 3.46
C GLY A 154 -3.61 11.47 4.34
N LYS A 155 -3.78 12.79 4.46
CA LYS A 155 -4.86 13.40 5.27
C LYS A 155 -6.15 13.67 4.50
N TYR A 156 -6.11 13.62 3.17
CA TYR A 156 -7.20 14.10 2.31
C TYR A 156 -7.72 12.97 1.42
N ASP A 157 -9.04 12.95 1.19
CA ASP A 157 -9.65 12.15 0.12
C ASP A 157 -9.32 12.82 -1.22
N LEU A 158 -8.32 12.27 -1.92
CA LEU A 158 -7.89 12.70 -3.24
C LEU A 158 -8.26 11.66 -4.31
N GLU A 159 -9.18 10.73 -4.00
CA GLU A 159 -9.65 9.76 -4.99
C GLU A 159 -10.32 10.50 -6.17
N PRO A 160 -9.90 10.22 -7.42
CA PRO A 160 -10.50 10.83 -8.58
C PRO A 160 -12.00 10.51 -8.67
N LYS A 161 -12.84 11.54 -8.88
CA LYS A 161 -14.28 11.40 -9.12
C LYS A 161 -14.63 11.91 -10.52
N GLY A 162 -15.47 11.17 -11.23
CA GLY A 162 -15.81 11.46 -12.63
C GLY A 162 -14.68 11.08 -13.58
N SER A 163 -14.50 11.86 -14.65
CA SER A 163 -13.44 11.59 -15.64
C SER A 163 -12.67 12.86 -16.00
N TYR A 164 -11.38 12.69 -16.30
CA TYR A 164 -10.54 13.77 -16.82
C TYR A 164 -11.12 14.40 -18.10
N ALA A 165 -11.66 13.58 -19.01
CA ALA A 165 -12.25 14.07 -20.25
C ALA A 165 -13.44 15.02 -20.00
N GLN A 166 -14.31 14.70 -19.04
CA GLN A 166 -15.42 15.58 -18.65
C GLN A 166 -14.92 16.88 -18.03
N TRP A 167 -13.91 16.80 -17.16
CA TRP A 167 -13.30 17.98 -16.56
C TRP A 167 -12.65 18.88 -17.62
N LEU A 168 -11.96 18.27 -18.59
CA LEU A 168 -11.32 19.00 -19.69
C LEU A 168 -12.34 19.68 -20.61
N LEU A 169 -13.47 19.02 -20.90
CA LEU A 169 -14.57 19.64 -21.64
C LEU A 169 -15.13 20.86 -20.93
N MET A 170 -15.31 20.79 -19.60
CA MET A 170 -15.72 21.95 -18.79
C MET A 170 -14.66 23.05 -18.83
N TYR A 171 -13.36 22.69 -18.73
CA TYR A 171 -12.28 23.67 -18.83
C TYR A 171 -12.30 24.41 -20.17
N ASP A 172 -12.38 23.68 -21.29
CA ASP A 172 -12.37 24.28 -22.63
C ASP A 172 -13.61 25.14 -22.91
N ALA A 173 -14.78 24.78 -22.37
CA ALA A 173 -16.03 25.50 -22.59
C ALA A 173 -16.19 26.72 -21.67
N GLU A 174 -15.82 26.61 -20.39
CA GLU A 174 -16.18 27.58 -19.36
C GLU A 174 -14.97 28.36 -18.80
N VAL A 175 -13.78 27.75 -18.76
CA VAL A 175 -12.60 28.35 -18.12
C VAL A 175 -11.71 29.03 -19.13
N LYS A 176 -11.44 28.39 -20.25
CA LYS A 176 -10.49 28.84 -21.25
C LYS A 176 -10.87 30.20 -21.83
N GLY A 177 -9.91 31.12 -21.86
CA GLY A 177 -10.12 32.50 -22.28
C GLY A 177 -10.68 33.42 -21.19
N HIS A 178 -11.02 32.89 -20.01
CA HIS A 178 -11.39 33.66 -18.83
C HIS A 178 -10.23 33.70 -17.84
N LEU A 179 -9.41 34.77 -17.93
CA LEU A 179 -8.16 34.91 -17.15
C LEU A 179 -8.29 34.59 -15.67
N MET A 180 -9.35 35.06 -15.00
CA MET A 180 -9.52 34.83 -13.56
C MET A 180 -9.80 33.36 -13.23
N LEU A 181 -10.52 32.64 -14.11
CA LEU A 181 -10.78 31.21 -13.94
C LEU A 181 -9.52 30.38 -14.25
N GLU A 182 -8.77 30.77 -15.28
CA GLU A 182 -7.47 30.14 -15.58
C GLU A 182 -6.47 30.35 -14.43
N MET A 183 -6.46 31.55 -13.84
CA MET A 183 -5.67 31.84 -12.63
C MET A 183 -6.12 30.97 -11.45
N ALA A 184 -7.42 30.77 -11.24
CA ALA A 184 -7.92 29.92 -10.15
C ALA A 184 -7.45 28.46 -10.29
N VAL A 185 -7.48 27.89 -11.51
CA VAL A 185 -6.93 26.55 -11.78
C VAL A 185 -5.41 26.53 -11.52
N THR A 186 -4.70 27.56 -11.98
CA THR A 186 -3.26 27.69 -11.78
C THR A 186 -2.89 27.78 -10.29
N MET A 187 -3.65 28.52 -9.48
CA MET A 187 -3.47 28.62 -8.03
C MET A 187 -3.65 27.26 -7.32
N GLY A 188 -4.57 26.42 -7.81
CA GLY A 188 -4.76 25.07 -7.26
C GLY A 188 -3.54 24.17 -7.47
N VAL A 189 -2.99 24.16 -8.69
CA VAL A 189 -1.83 23.33 -9.04
C VAL A 189 -0.52 23.93 -8.51
N SER A 190 -0.44 25.26 -8.35
CA SER A 190 0.77 25.95 -7.90
C SER A 190 1.21 25.50 -6.51
N ALA A 191 0.29 25.10 -5.62
CA ALA A 191 0.63 24.62 -4.28
C ALA A 191 1.64 23.45 -4.32
N LEU A 192 1.44 22.49 -5.23
CA LEU A 192 2.35 21.35 -5.38
C LEU A 192 3.69 21.79 -5.98
N VAL A 193 3.66 22.68 -6.98
CA VAL A 193 4.86 23.21 -7.65
C VAL A 193 5.71 24.04 -6.67
N THR A 194 5.09 24.95 -5.93
CA THR A 194 5.76 25.75 -4.90
C THR A 194 6.37 24.85 -3.82
N SER A 195 5.62 23.87 -3.34
CA SER A 195 6.17 22.91 -2.37
C SER A 195 7.37 22.15 -2.94
N TYR A 196 7.30 21.70 -4.21
CA TYR A 196 8.41 21.03 -4.87
C TYR A 196 9.64 21.93 -4.98
N LEU A 197 9.48 23.15 -5.50
CA LEU A 197 10.56 24.12 -5.66
C LEU A 197 11.23 24.46 -4.32
N ASN A 198 10.44 24.55 -3.24
CA ASN A 198 10.96 24.77 -1.91
C ASN A 198 11.79 23.59 -1.41
N LYS A 199 11.37 22.36 -1.68
CA LYS A 199 12.09 21.14 -1.26
C LYS A 199 13.40 20.89 -2.01
N ILE A 200 13.54 21.45 -3.22
CA ILE A 200 14.78 21.42 -4.00
C ILE A 200 15.61 22.70 -3.86
N ASP A 201 15.32 23.52 -2.84
CA ASP A 201 16.05 24.74 -2.48
C ASP A 201 16.12 25.79 -3.62
N LEU A 202 15.17 25.78 -4.56
CA LEU A 202 15.06 26.84 -5.59
C LEU A 202 14.31 28.08 -5.08
N ILE A 203 13.49 27.92 -4.04
CA ILE A 203 12.78 29.02 -3.36
C ILE A 203 12.75 28.79 -1.84
N GLU A 204 12.71 29.87 -1.06
CA GLU A 204 12.70 29.78 0.41
C GLU A 204 11.29 29.68 1.02
N PHE A 205 10.26 30.20 0.33
CA PHE A 205 8.90 30.20 0.85
C PHE A 205 8.18 28.87 0.57
N GLY A 206 7.43 28.38 1.56
CA GLY A 206 6.73 27.09 1.48
C GLY A 206 5.33 27.15 0.85
N GLY A 207 4.81 28.34 0.54
CA GLY A 207 3.46 28.50 0.00
C GLY A 207 3.05 29.96 -0.20
N THR A 208 1.93 30.16 -0.89
CA THR A 208 1.30 31.47 -1.10
C THR A 208 -0.15 31.41 -0.61
N ILE A 209 -0.61 32.45 0.07
CA ILE A 209 -2.02 32.59 0.48
C ILE A 209 -2.74 33.42 -0.57
N TYR A 210 -3.74 32.82 -1.21
CA TYR A 210 -4.60 33.51 -2.18
C TYR A 210 -5.89 33.97 -1.50
N SER A 211 -6.31 35.21 -1.78
CA SER A 211 -7.55 35.79 -1.26
C SER A 211 -8.43 36.23 -2.42
N LEU A 212 -9.51 35.46 -2.66
CA LEU A 212 -10.54 35.79 -3.65
C LEU A 212 -11.60 36.62 -2.95
N THR A 213 -11.63 37.92 -3.24
CA THR A 213 -12.60 38.86 -2.67
C THR A 213 -13.55 39.34 -3.77
N GLY A 214 -14.79 39.61 -3.40
CA GLY A 214 -15.82 40.14 -4.30
C GLY A 214 -16.57 41.28 -3.63
N SER A 215 -17.50 41.89 -4.37
CA SER A 215 -18.41 42.88 -3.82
C SER A 215 -19.32 42.25 -2.75
N GLN A 216 -19.59 42.99 -1.66
CA GLN A 216 -20.67 42.69 -0.71
C GLN A 216 -22.04 42.87 -1.36
#